data_AF-A0A8S3SQK7-F1
#
_entry.id   AF-A0A8S3SQK7-F1
#
_cell.length_a   1.000
_cell.length_b   1.000
_cell.length_c   1.000
_cell.angle_alpha   90.00
_cell.angle_beta   90.00
_cell.angle_gamma   90.00
#
_symmetry.space_group_name_H-M   'P 1'
#
loop_
_entity.id
_entity.type
_entity.pdbx_description
1 polymer ?
#
loop_
_entity_poly.entity_id
_entity_poly.type
_entity_poly.pdbx_seq_one_letter_code
_entity_poly.pdbx_strand_id
1 'polypeptide(L)'
;MSKRDYDDFDTLFEHPYDIIYNHLKTNESHSISYWLGGRDDVVEGRWMWAQTDQVFNFTDWYPNIPDNVAGNENCLHMYAPWKLKWNDVTCAGLYRFICEKESYTTHPVRRRILLEDENFDTCTFVISNLYEICEERYIHVQNGSRGGSSDY
;
A
#
# COMPACT_ATOMS: atom_id res chain seq x y z
N MET A 1 25.89 -13.82 -5.00
CA MET A 1 25.21 -13.68 -6.31
C MET A 1 23.93 -12.91 -6.04
N SER A 2 23.66 -11.70 -6.51
CA SER A 2 24.26 -10.84 -7.53
C SER A 2 24.65 -9.47 -6.93
N LYS A 3 25.56 -8.75 -7.60
CA LYS A 3 26.09 -7.46 -7.18
C LYS A 3 25.06 -6.36 -7.49
N ARG A 4 24.98 -5.34 -6.63
CA ARG A 4 24.27 -4.09 -6.92
C ARG A 4 25.08 -3.35 -7.98
N ASP A 5 24.57 -3.30 -9.20
CA ASP A 5 25.08 -2.41 -10.24
C ASP A 5 24.34 -1.08 -10.09
N TYR A 6 25.11 -0.03 -9.76
CA TYR A 6 24.65 1.29 -9.30
C TYR A 6 24.68 2.35 -10.42
N ASP A 7 24.58 1.92 -11.69
CA ASP A 7 24.79 2.77 -12.86
C ASP A 7 23.62 2.67 -13.86
N ASP A 8 22.39 2.92 -13.40
CA ASP A 8 21.27 3.24 -14.29
C ASP A 8 20.73 4.64 -13.97
N PHE A 9 20.43 5.39 -15.03
CA PHE A 9 20.00 6.80 -15.02
C PHE A 9 18.63 7.01 -14.35
N ASP A 10 18.03 5.93 -13.83
CA ASP A 10 16.79 5.88 -13.03
C ASP A 10 17.00 6.25 -11.55
N THR A 11 18.26 6.38 -11.10
CA THR A 11 18.64 6.79 -9.74
C THR A 11 18.25 8.23 -9.37
N LEU A 12 17.69 9.02 -10.29
CA LEU A 12 17.19 10.37 -10.00
C LEU A 12 15.77 10.40 -9.42
N PHE A 13 15.06 9.27 -9.46
CA PHE A 13 13.93 9.04 -8.58
C PHE A 13 14.37 7.98 -7.58
N GLU A 14 14.65 8.38 -6.34
CA GLU A 14 14.62 7.44 -5.22
C GLU A 14 13.41 6.53 -5.43
N HIS A 15 13.59 5.21 -5.40
CA HIS A 15 12.46 4.30 -5.55
C HIS A 15 11.38 4.81 -4.59
N PRO A 16 10.12 4.97 -4.99
CA PRO A 16 9.09 5.59 -4.15
C PRO A 16 9.01 4.94 -2.75
N TYR A 17 9.42 3.68 -2.67
CA TYR A 17 9.63 2.92 -1.44
C TYR A 17 10.71 3.46 -0.49
N ASP A 18 11.85 3.96 -0.98
CA ASP A 18 12.94 4.50 -0.16
C ASP A 18 12.50 5.78 0.58
N ILE A 19 11.74 6.66 -0.08
CA ILE A 19 11.20 7.88 0.54
C ILE A 19 10.27 7.51 1.70
N ILE A 20 9.36 6.56 1.46
CA ILE A 20 8.45 6.04 2.50
C ILE A 20 9.26 5.43 3.64
N TYR A 21 10.14 4.49 3.35
CA TYR A 21 10.94 3.78 4.35
C TYR A 21 11.77 4.73 5.20
N ASN A 22 12.47 5.67 4.57
CA ASN A 22 13.31 6.64 5.28
C ASN A 22 12.47 7.54 6.18
N HIS A 23 11.34 8.06 5.69
CA HIS A 23 10.44 8.90 6.49
C HIS A 23 9.92 8.14 7.71
N LEU A 24 9.40 6.92 7.52
CA LEU A 24 8.89 6.11 8.62
C LEU A 24 9.98 5.78 9.64
N LYS A 25 11.19 5.47 9.17
CA LYS A 25 12.33 5.15 10.02
C LYS A 25 12.82 6.36 10.83
N THR A 26 12.74 7.58 10.30
CA THR A 26 13.28 8.78 10.99
C THR A 26 12.26 9.49 11.84
N ASN A 27 11.00 9.55 11.40
CA ASN A 27 10.00 10.47 11.94
C ASN A 27 8.84 9.78 12.67
N GLU A 28 8.60 8.48 12.41
CA GLU A 28 7.47 7.76 12.97
C GLU A 28 7.87 6.78 14.09
N SER A 29 6.87 6.37 14.88
CA SER A 29 7.07 5.32 15.89
C SER A 29 7.37 3.98 15.20
N HIS A 30 8.50 3.35 15.55
CA HIS A 30 8.88 2.02 15.04
C HIS A 30 7.99 0.88 15.57
N SER A 31 6.89 1.21 16.24
CA SER A 31 5.91 0.27 16.77
C SER A 31 4.66 0.11 15.90
N ILE A 32 4.53 0.88 14.82
CA ILE A 32 3.33 0.91 13.98
C ILE A 32 3.61 0.18 12.66
N SER A 33 2.69 -0.69 12.25
CA SER A 33 2.72 -1.34 10.94
C SER A 33 1.80 -0.60 9.98
N TYR A 34 2.12 -0.64 8.69
CA TYR A 34 1.45 0.17 7.69
C TYR A 34 0.99 -0.70 6.52
N TRP A 35 -0.28 -0.62 6.17
CA TRP A 35 -0.78 -1.18 4.92
C TRP A 35 -0.11 -0.51 3.72
N LEU A 36 0.18 -1.33 2.72
CA LEU A 36 0.51 -0.93 1.36
C LEU A 36 -0.59 -1.40 0.41
N GLY A 37 -0.63 -0.87 -0.81
CA GLY A 37 -1.63 -1.23 -1.81
C GLY A 37 -1.46 -2.61 -2.46
N GLY A 38 -0.72 -3.53 -1.84
CA GLY A 38 -0.41 -4.85 -2.39
C GLY A 38 -1.48 -5.89 -2.07
N ARG A 39 -1.85 -6.71 -3.07
CA ARG A 39 -2.83 -7.79 -2.95
C ARG A 39 -2.48 -8.98 -3.85
N ASP A 40 -2.93 -10.17 -3.49
CA ASP A 40 -2.89 -11.36 -4.35
C ASP A 40 -4.17 -12.23 -4.28
N ASP A 41 -5.26 -11.73 -3.69
CA ASP A 41 -6.56 -12.41 -3.61
C ASP A 41 -7.19 -12.75 -4.98
N VAL A 42 -6.73 -12.13 -6.07
CA VAL A 42 -7.18 -12.44 -7.43
C VAL A 42 -6.57 -13.75 -7.91
N VAL A 43 -5.28 -13.96 -7.65
CA VAL A 43 -4.53 -15.16 -7.99
C VAL A 43 -3.46 -15.35 -6.93
N GLU A 44 -3.67 -16.31 -6.03
CA GLU A 44 -2.75 -16.68 -4.96
C GLU A 44 -1.29 -16.78 -5.45
N GLY A 45 -0.37 -16.10 -4.75
CA GLY A 45 1.05 -16.05 -5.10
C GLY A 45 1.38 -15.10 -6.25
N ARG A 46 0.41 -14.40 -6.83
CA ARG A 46 0.60 -13.36 -7.85
C ARG A 46 0.25 -11.99 -7.30
N TRP A 47 1.22 -11.39 -6.64
CA TRP A 47 1.12 -10.06 -6.04
C TRP A 47 1.03 -8.93 -7.07
N MET A 48 0.08 -8.03 -6.85
CA MET A 48 -0.20 -6.87 -7.69
C MET A 48 -0.61 -5.65 -6.87
N TRP A 49 -0.44 -4.47 -7.47
CA TRP A 49 -0.91 -3.20 -6.90
C TRP A 49 -2.40 -3.02 -7.14
N ALA A 50 -3.19 -2.87 -6.08
CA ALA A 50 -4.65 -2.81 -6.12
C ALA A 50 -5.21 -1.67 -6.98
N GLN A 51 -4.45 -0.59 -7.15
CA GLN A 51 -4.88 0.57 -7.95
C GLN A 51 -4.75 0.34 -9.46
N THR A 52 -3.76 -0.46 -9.89
CA THR A 52 -3.36 -0.56 -11.31
C THR A 52 -3.43 -1.98 -11.86
N ASP A 53 -3.68 -2.98 -11.01
CA ASP A 53 -3.55 -4.41 -11.30
C ASP A 53 -2.17 -4.78 -11.91
N GLN A 54 -1.15 -3.94 -11.70
CA GLN A 54 0.20 -4.23 -12.14
C GLN A 54 0.87 -5.21 -11.19
N VAL A 55 1.44 -6.28 -11.76
CA VAL A 55 2.24 -7.26 -11.00
C VAL A 55 3.46 -6.57 -10.42
N PHE A 56 3.85 -6.94 -9.20
CA PHE A 56 5.05 -6.42 -8.56
C PHE A 56 6.29 -6.62 -9.44
N ASN A 57 7.02 -5.53 -9.66
CA ASN A 57 8.33 -5.52 -10.32
C ASN A 57 9.49 -5.42 -9.31
N PHE A 58 9.17 -5.12 -8.05
CA PHE A 58 10.08 -5.01 -6.92
C PHE A 58 9.40 -5.59 -5.68
N THR A 59 10.19 -6.21 -4.80
CA THR A 59 9.70 -6.75 -3.55
C THR A 59 10.67 -6.52 -2.41
N ASP A 60 10.16 -6.21 -1.22
CA ASP A 60 10.96 -6.08 0.00
C ASP A 60 10.50 -7.04 1.13
N TRP A 61 10.15 -8.27 0.73
CA TRP A 61 9.73 -9.34 1.63
C TRP A 61 10.71 -9.58 2.78
N TYR A 62 10.16 -9.85 3.97
CA TYR A 62 10.93 -10.46 5.04
C TYR A 62 11.35 -11.89 4.64
N PRO A 63 12.46 -12.44 5.15
CA PRO A 63 12.85 -13.80 4.81
C PRO A 63 11.75 -14.83 5.10
N ASN A 64 11.49 -15.71 4.12
CA ASN A 64 10.48 -16.77 4.11
C ASN A 64 9.02 -16.32 3.94
N ILE A 65 8.81 -15.07 3.51
CA ILE A 65 7.51 -14.49 3.17
C ILE A 65 7.45 -14.26 1.64
N PRO A 66 6.27 -14.29 1.01
CA PRO A 66 4.96 -14.58 1.60
C PRO A 66 4.79 -16.07 1.96
N ASP A 67 4.09 -16.37 3.05
CA ASP A 67 3.87 -17.74 3.55
C ASP A 67 2.40 -18.17 3.61
N ASN A 68 1.47 -17.25 3.36
CA ASN A 68 0.03 -17.45 3.27
C ASN A 68 -0.53 -18.32 4.40
N VAL A 69 -0.32 -17.89 5.65
CA VAL A 69 -0.75 -18.65 6.83
C VAL A 69 -2.26 -18.92 6.76
N ALA A 70 -2.60 -20.20 6.89
CA ALA A 70 -3.96 -20.72 6.80
C ALA A 70 -4.70 -20.44 5.46
N GLY A 71 -3.98 -20.01 4.41
CA GLY A 71 -4.55 -19.80 3.08
C GLY A 71 -5.43 -18.55 2.96
N ASN A 72 -5.17 -17.50 3.75
CA ASN A 72 -6.00 -16.30 3.78
C ASN A 72 -5.22 -14.98 4.01
N GLU A 73 -3.95 -14.91 3.64
CA GLU A 73 -3.12 -13.72 3.83
C GLU A 73 -2.94 -12.94 2.52
N ASN A 74 -4.00 -12.23 2.13
CA ASN A 74 -4.06 -11.63 0.80
C ASN A 74 -3.68 -10.13 0.75
N CYS A 75 -3.17 -9.56 1.85
CA CYS A 75 -2.88 -8.13 1.95
C CYS A 75 -1.44 -7.86 2.37
N LEU A 76 -0.84 -6.83 1.78
CA LEU A 76 0.54 -6.42 2.03
C LEU A 76 0.61 -5.36 3.14
N HIS A 77 1.44 -5.60 4.16
CA HIS A 77 1.85 -4.54 5.09
C HIS A 77 3.36 -4.46 5.31
N MET A 78 3.83 -3.28 5.69
CA MET A 78 5.16 -3.08 6.30
C MET A 78 5.06 -3.39 7.78
N TYR A 79 5.74 -4.44 8.22
CA TYR A 79 5.61 -4.91 9.61
C TYR A 79 6.69 -4.31 10.50
N ALA A 80 6.28 -3.52 11.50
CA ALA A 80 7.18 -2.76 12.38
C ALA A 80 8.23 -3.66 13.08
N PRO A 81 7.85 -4.78 13.72
CA PRO A 81 8.81 -5.69 14.36
C PRO A 81 9.87 -6.27 13.41
N TRP A 82 9.61 -6.27 12.10
CA TRP A 82 10.54 -6.74 11.07
C TRP A 82 11.23 -5.60 10.33
N LYS A 83 11.44 -4.47 11.02
CA LYS A 83 12.11 -3.28 10.47
C LYS A 83 11.44 -2.79 9.19
N LEU A 84 10.11 -2.85 9.16
CA LEU A 84 9.27 -2.44 8.05
C LEU A 84 9.47 -3.24 6.75
N LYS A 85 10.02 -4.45 6.84
CA LYS A 85 9.98 -5.41 5.73
C LYS A 85 8.55 -5.86 5.46
N TRP A 86 8.31 -6.29 4.23
CA TRP A 86 6.98 -6.70 3.77
C TRP A 86 6.58 -8.03 4.39
N ASN A 87 5.31 -8.12 4.70
CA ASN A 87 4.62 -9.33 5.13
C ASN A 87 3.27 -9.42 4.44
N ASP A 88 2.90 -10.61 4.02
CA ASP A 88 1.54 -10.95 3.67
C ASP A 88 0.77 -11.22 4.96
N VAL A 89 -0.42 -10.67 5.08
CA VAL A 89 -1.23 -10.83 6.28
C VAL A 89 -2.70 -10.86 5.90
N THR A 90 -3.51 -11.43 6.78
CA THR A 90 -4.97 -11.35 6.64
C THR A 90 -5.39 -9.89 6.55
N CYS A 91 -6.29 -9.56 5.63
CA CYS A 91 -6.77 -8.20 5.41
C CYS A 91 -7.61 -7.63 6.57
N ALA A 92 -7.92 -8.46 7.56
CA ALA A 92 -8.64 -8.10 8.78
C ALA A 92 -7.78 -7.40 9.84
N GLY A 93 -6.53 -7.04 9.53
CA GLY A 93 -5.69 -6.22 10.39
C GLY A 93 -6.17 -4.77 10.50
N LEU A 94 -5.97 -4.15 11.67
CA LEU A 94 -6.19 -2.72 11.87
C LEU A 94 -4.84 -2.01 11.87
N TYR A 95 -4.51 -1.36 10.75
CA TYR A 95 -3.24 -0.65 10.56
C TYR A 95 -3.49 0.69 9.87
N ARG A 96 -2.56 1.64 10.08
CA ARG A 96 -2.49 2.85 9.24
C ARG A 96 -2.14 2.44 7.82
N PHE A 97 -2.43 3.27 6.84
CA PHE A 97 -2.08 2.97 5.45
C PHE A 97 -1.40 4.15 4.79
N ILE A 98 -0.54 3.83 3.82
CA ILE A 98 0.16 4.82 3.02
C ILE A 98 -0.64 5.03 1.73
N CYS A 99 -1.05 6.27 1.50
CA CYS A 99 -1.70 6.67 0.25
C CYS A 99 -0.70 7.24 -0.73
N GLU A 100 -0.85 6.85 -2.00
CA GLU A 100 -0.29 7.58 -3.13
C GLU A 100 -1.29 8.62 -3.61
N LYS A 101 -0.85 9.87 -3.72
CA LYS A 101 -1.63 10.96 -4.31
C LYS A 101 -1.54 10.85 -5.81
N GLU A 102 -2.68 11.01 -6.48
CA GLU A 102 -2.66 11.31 -7.91
C GLU A 102 -1.79 12.54 -8.15
N SER A 103 -0.78 12.41 -9.01
CA SER A 103 -0.08 13.58 -9.52
C SER A 103 -1.12 14.42 -10.26
N TYR A 104 -1.50 15.57 -9.70
CA TYR A 104 -2.42 16.49 -10.37
C TYR A 104 -1.86 16.82 -11.75
N THR A 105 -2.35 16.16 -12.80
CA THR A 105 -2.20 16.67 -14.16
C THR A 105 -2.85 18.05 -14.11
N THR A 106 -2.07 19.08 -14.43
CA THR A 106 -2.50 20.48 -14.47
C THR A 106 -3.90 20.57 -15.05
N HIS A 107 -4.93 20.80 -14.23
CA HIS A 107 -6.26 21.42 -14.49
C HIS A 107 -7.16 21.17 -13.25
N PRO A 108 -7.42 22.19 -12.41
CA PRO A 108 -8.26 22.06 -11.24
C PRO A 108 -9.74 22.13 -11.66
N VAL A 109 -10.40 20.99 -11.79
CA VAL A 109 -11.85 20.94 -11.63
C VAL A 109 -12.12 20.31 -10.28
N ARG A 110 -12.19 21.14 -9.24
CA ARG A 110 -12.87 20.78 -8.00
C ARG A 110 -14.34 20.52 -8.33
N ARG A 111 -14.69 19.29 -8.73
CA ARG A 111 -16.08 18.85 -8.68
C ARG A 111 -16.38 18.54 -7.23
N ARG A 112 -16.89 19.55 -6.53
CA ARG A 112 -17.70 19.33 -5.34
C ARG A 112 -19.02 18.74 -5.83
N ILE A 113 -19.10 17.41 -5.92
CA ILE A 113 -20.38 16.70 -5.96
C ILE A 113 -20.60 16.24 -4.53
N LEU A 114 -21.52 16.92 -3.84
CA LEU A 114 -22.03 16.46 -2.56
C LEU A 114 -22.79 15.16 -2.82
N LEU A 115 -22.25 14.05 -2.35
CA LEU A 115 -23.01 12.91 -1.85
C LEU A 115 -22.36 12.53 -0.52
N GLU A 116 -23.20 12.42 0.50
CA GLU A 116 -22.86 12.13 1.88
C GLU A 116 -22.25 10.72 1.97
N ASP A 117 -20.92 10.67 2.07
CA ASP A 117 -20.17 9.60 2.72
C ASP A 117 -18.84 10.24 3.17
N GLU A 118 -18.89 11.13 4.17
CA GLU A 118 -17.70 11.64 4.84
C GLU A 118 -17.08 10.58 5.76
N ASN A 119 -16.79 9.41 5.20
CA ASN A 119 -15.77 8.53 5.75
C ASN A 119 -14.49 8.68 4.93
N PHE A 120 -14.16 9.93 4.56
CA PHE A 120 -12.92 10.28 3.90
C PHE A 120 -11.77 9.83 4.80
N ASP A 121 -10.87 9.07 4.22
CA ASP A 121 -9.61 8.69 4.83
C ASP A 121 -8.87 9.96 5.29
N THR A 122 -8.81 10.20 6.60
CA THR A 122 -8.12 11.37 7.15
C THR A 122 -6.62 11.12 7.11
N CYS A 123 -5.97 11.67 6.09
CA CYS A 123 -4.52 11.65 5.96
C CYS A 123 -3.92 12.85 6.71
N THR A 124 -3.17 12.58 7.77
CA THR A 124 -2.73 13.59 8.74
C THR A 124 -1.23 13.85 8.69
N PHE A 125 -0.44 12.94 8.11
CA PHE A 125 1.01 13.08 8.01
C PHE A 125 1.48 13.00 6.56
N VAL A 126 2.28 13.98 6.15
CA VAL A 126 2.83 14.08 4.79
C VAL A 126 4.21 13.42 4.76
N ILE A 127 4.35 12.37 3.97
CA ILE A 127 5.65 11.72 3.70
C ILE A 127 6.39 12.50 2.63
N SER A 128 5.70 12.83 1.52
CA SER A 128 6.24 13.59 0.39
C SER A 128 5.14 14.30 -0.39
N ASN A 129 5.47 14.87 -1.55
CA ASN A 129 4.49 15.41 -2.50
C ASN A 129 3.56 14.34 -3.08
N LEU A 130 3.95 13.07 -3.04
CA LEU A 130 3.19 11.93 -3.57
C LEU A 130 2.64 11.01 -2.48
N TYR A 131 3.18 11.01 -1.26
CA TYR A 131 2.78 10.05 -0.23
C TYR A 131 2.30 10.70 1.06
N GLU A 132 1.27 10.12 1.67
CA GLU A 132 0.70 10.49 2.97
C GLU A 132 0.37 9.26 3.81
N ILE A 133 0.35 9.44 5.14
CA ILE A 133 -0.13 8.44 6.10
C ILE A 133 -1.55 8.82 6.51
N CYS A 134 -2.44 7.84 6.43
CA CYS A 134 -3.84 7.96 6.78
C CYS A 134 -4.18 7.11 7.99
N GLU A 135 -5.29 7.43 8.65
CA GLU A 135 -5.73 6.78 9.87
C GLU A 135 -5.92 5.26 9.74
N GLU A 136 -5.98 4.58 10.88
CA GLU A 136 -6.08 3.13 10.92
C GLU A 136 -7.41 2.63 10.35
N ARG A 137 -7.36 1.66 9.43
CA ARG A 137 -8.55 1.01 8.89
C ARG A 137 -8.32 -0.47 8.62
N TYR A 138 -9.42 -1.21 8.59
CA TYR A 138 -9.47 -2.55 8.02
C TYR A 138 -9.49 -2.45 6.50
N ILE A 139 -8.76 -3.32 5.82
CA ILE A 139 -8.87 -3.44 4.37
C ILE A 139 -9.84 -4.58 4.07
N HIS A 140 -11.03 -4.23 3.57
CA HIS A 140 -11.93 -5.24 3.03
C HIS A 140 -11.51 -5.53 1.60
N VAL A 141 -10.90 -6.69 1.37
CA VAL A 141 -10.80 -7.22 0.01
C VAL A 141 -12.21 -7.55 -0.44
N GLN A 142 -12.72 -6.75 -1.38
CA GLN A 142 -13.96 -7.04 -2.08
C GLN A 142 -13.75 -8.35 -2.85
N ASN A 143 -14.24 -9.47 -2.30
CA ASN A 143 -14.36 -10.71 -3.04
C ASN A 143 -14.97 -10.37 -4.40
N GLY A 144 -14.25 -10.66 -5.48
CA GLY A 144 -14.60 -10.19 -6.82
C GLY A 144 -16.05 -10.48 -7.18
N SER A 145 -16.89 -9.45 -7.17
CA SER A 145 -18.14 -9.39 -7.90
C SER A 145 -18.37 -7.97 -8.40
N ARG A 146 -17.92 -7.71 -9.63
CA ARG A 146 -18.44 -6.58 -10.41
C ARG A 146 -19.93 -6.84 -10.67
N GLY A 147 -20.78 -5.94 -10.18
CA GLY A 147 -22.12 -5.69 -10.72
C GLY A 147 -23.24 -6.56 -10.19
N GLY A 148 -24.10 -5.97 -9.37
CA GLY A 148 -25.37 -6.55 -8.97
C GLY A 148 -26.08 -5.68 -7.93
N SER A 149 -26.69 -4.58 -8.38
CA SER A 149 -27.81 -4.00 -7.66
C SER A 149 -28.84 -5.11 -7.41
N SER A 150 -29.23 -5.26 -6.15
CA SER A 150 -30.45 -5.95 -5.76
C SER A 150 -30.89 -5.29 -4.46
N ASP A 151 -31.69 -4.24 -4.62
CA ASP A 151 -32.71 -3.90 -3.63
C ASP A 151 -33.40 -5.18 -3.16
N TYR A 152 -33.45 -5.40 -1.84
CA TYR A 152 -34.62 -5.87 -1.08
C TYR A 152 -34.35 -5.66 0.41
#